data_AF-A0A4D7QL07-F1
#
_entry.id   AF-A0A4D7QL07-F1
#
_cell.length_a   1.000
_cell.length_b   1.000
_cell.length_c   1.000
_cell.angle_alpha   90.00
_cell.angle_beta   90.00
_cell.angle_gamma   90.00
#
_symmetry.space_group_name_H-M   'P 1'
#
loop_
_entity.id
_entity.type
_entity.pdbx_description
1 polymer ?
#
loop_
_entity_poly.entity_id
_entity_poly.type
_entity_poly.pdbx_seq_one_letter_code
_entity_poly.pdbx_strand_id
1 'polypeptide(L)'
;MARLIEAYLDDLSSRLSFDPHLAERMREEIAGHVEDALDASEAPSEDDVRRVLTRLGSPRAMASHYLLDALDRQSERLWWALLTMMAATFLAMRLRTLGLAAPSDGGALLDGLIPLVDRYGLVAAMVIGAAGWLAARRLPAGETLDHETLRRPILVTVAAGLSFAALAASVVAGGARIWLQAPGDLPPALILGGLIAEITVLSLGGWLITLFLRRTLLARALVST
;
A
#
# COMPACT_ATOMS: atom_id res chain seq x y z
N MET A 1 -39.40 4.74 9.15
CA MET A 1 -38.26 5.00 10.04
C MET A 1 -37.11 4.03 9.78
N ALA A 2 -37.22 2.73 10.12
CA ALA A 2 -36.17 1.73 9.87
C ALA A 2 -35.63 1.75 8.42
N ARG A 3 -36.53 1.79 7.42
CA ARG A 3 -36.14 1.88 6.00
C ARG A 3 -35.29 3.10 5.61
N LEU A 4 -35.47 4.26 6.26
CA LEU A 4 -34.65 5.46 5.97
C LEU A 4 -33.24 5.31 6.54
N ILE A 5 -33.15 4.74 7.74
CA ILE A 5 -31.88 4.47 8.42
C ILE A 5 -31.12 3.41 7.64
N GLU A 6 -31.76 2.30 7.28
CA GLU A 6 -31.18 1.23 6.46
C GLU A 6 -30.68 1.77 5.12
N ALA A 7 -31.47 2.58 4.40
CA ALA A 7 -31.05 3.16 3.13
C ALA A 7 -29.82 4.09 3.28
N TYR A 8 -29.75 4.87 4.37
CA TYR A 8 -28.58 5.70 4.66
C TYR A 8 -27.34 4.85 4.97
N LEU A 9 -27.49 3.82 5.82
CA LEU A 9 -26.42 2.91 6.20
C LEU A 9 -25.93 2.07 5.02
N ASP A 10 -26.81 1.65 4.12
CA ASP A 10 -26.48 0.92 2.90
C ASP A 10 -25.71 1.80 1.92
N ASP A 11 -26.10 3.07 1.73
CA ASP A 11 -25.34 4.02 0.89
C ASP A 11 -23.96 4.29 1.49
N LEU A 12 -23.87 4.47 2.82
CA LEU A 12 -22.60 4.64 3.52
C LEU A 12 -21.70 3.40 3.37
N SER A 13 -22.25 2.21 3.59
CA SER A 13 -21.53 0.93 3.50
C SER A 13 -21.04 0.66 2.08
N SER A 14 -21.88 0.94 1.07
CA SER A 14 -21.54 0.85 -0.35
C SER A 14 -20.34 1.74 -0.70
N ARG A 15 -20.33 2.99 -0.20
CA ARG A 15 -19.21 3.93 -0.39
C ARG A 15 -17.93 3.50 0.34
N LEU A 16 -18.06 2.81 1.48
CA LEU A 16 -16.95 2.30 2.27
C LEU A 16 -16.53 0.86 1.88
N SER A 17 -17.10 0.28 0.82
CA SER A 17 -16.86 -1.10 0.40
C SER A 17 -15.39 -1.45 0.09
N PHE A 18 -14.52 -0.45 -0.07
CA PHE A 18 -13.07 -0.64 -0.22
C PHE A 18 -12.39 -1.21 1.04
N ASP A 19 -13.01 -1.02 2.21
CA ASP A 19 -12.59 -1.59 3.49
C ASP A 19 -13.83 -2.14 4.23
N PRO A 20 -14.16 -3.44 4.02
CA PRO A 20 -15.36 -4.04 4.60
C PRO A 20 -15.39 -3.97 6.13
N HIS A 21 -14.23 -4.03 6.78
CA HIS A 21 -14.16 -3.94 8.24
C HIS A 21 -14.47 -2.52 8.72
N LEU A 22 -13.97 -1.50 8.01
CA LEU A 22 -14.35 -0.11 8.27
C LEU A 22 -15.84 0.13 7.99
N ALA A 23 -16.37 -0.39 6.88
CA ALA A 23 -17.78 -0.25 6.51
C ALA A 23 -18.69 -0.80 7.61
N GLU A 24 -18.41 -2.01 8.10
CA GLU A 24 -19.19 -2.64 9.16
C GLU A 24 -19.10 -1.83 10.47
N ARG A 25 -17.89 -1.46 10.88
CA ARG A 25 -17.70 -0.66 12.09
C ARG A 25 -18.42 0.69 12.02
N MET A 26 -18.39 1.37 10.88
CA MET A 26 -19.11 2.63 10.69
C MET A 26 -20.62 2.44 10.62
N ARG A 27 -21.08 1.32 10.08
CA ARG A 27 -22.49 0.96 10.11
C ARG A 27 -22.98 0.81 11.55
N GLU A 28 -22.25 0.03 12.37
CA GLU A 28 -22.56 -0.17 13.79
C GLU A 28 -22.52 1.14 14.58
N GLU A 29 -21.47 1.95 14.42
CA GLU A 29 -21.30 3.21 15.15
C GLU A 29 -22.39 4.24 14.79
N ILE A 30 -22.70 4.39 13.51
CA ILE A 30 -23.75 5.32 13.07
C ILE A 30 -25.14 4.81 13.44
N ALA A 31 -25.41 3.50 13.37
CA ALA A 31 -26.66 2.93 13.85
C ALA A 31 -26.87 3.22 15.34
N GLY A 32 -25.85 2.98 16.17
CA GLY A 32 -25.88 3.30 17.59
C GLY A 32 -26.12 4.79 17.86
N HIS A 33 -25.44 5.69 17.14
CA HIS A 33 -25.68 7.13 17.30
C HIS A 33 -27.07 7.59 16.87
N VAL A 34 -27.67 6.94 15.86
CA VAL A 34 -29.05 7.22 15.47
C VAL A 34 -30.01 6.71 16.53
N GLU A 35 -29.79 5.51 17.08
CA GLU A 35 -30.58 4.96 18.18
C GLU A 35 -30.51 5.87 19.41
N ASP A 36 -29.30 6.21 19.88
CA ASP A 36 -29.08 7.13 21.02
C ASP A 36 -29.77 8.48 20.83
N ALA A 37 -29.76 9.01 19.60
CA ALA A 37 -30.38 10.29 19.28
C ALA A 37 -31.92 10.23 19.23
N LEU A 38 -32.48 9.07 18.90
CA LEU A 38 -33.93 8.84 18.83
C LEU A 38 -34.51 8.45 20.18
N ASP A 39 -33.74 7.78 21.04
CA ASP A 39 -34.11 7.42 22.41
C ASP A 39 -34.42 8.64 23.29
N ALA A 40 -33.92 9.82 22.92
CA ALA A 40 -34.27 11.10 23.55
C ALA A 40 -35.73 11.55 23.29
N SER A 41 -36.46 10.90 22.38
CA SER A 41 -37.86 11.16 22.05
C SER A 41 -38.76 9.99 22.43
N GLU A 42 -39.84 10.24 23.18
CA GLU A 42 -40.79 9.19 23.61
C GLU A 42 -41.49 8.44 22.45
N ALA A 43 -41.70 9.11 21.32
CA ALA A 43 -42.31 8.54 20.13
C ALA A 43 -41.67 9.17 18.87
N PRO A 44 -40.49 8.70 18.46
CA PRO A 44 -39.75 9.33 17.38
C PRO A 44 -40.57 9.26 16.08
N SER A 45 -40.68 10.39 15.41
CA SER A 45 -41.38 10.51 14.13
C SER A 45 -40.42 10.32 12.95
N GLU A 46 -40.95 10.16 11.74
CA GLU A 46 -40.11 10.12 10.53
C GLU A 46 -39.33 11.42 10.31
N ASP A 47 -39.89 12.56 10.73
CA ASP A 47 -39.22 13.86 10.64
C ASP A 47 -38.08 13.99 11.64
N ASP A 48 -38.17 13.34 12.81
CA ASP A 48 -37.06 13.28 13.77
C ASP A 48 -35.89 12.48 13.20
N VAL A 49 -36.16 11.33 12.58
CA VAL A 49 -35.14 10.56 11.85
C VAL A 49 -34.49 11.40 10.76
N ARG A 50 -35.29 12.09 9.93
CA ARG A 50 -34.76 12.95 8.87
C ARG A 50 -33.88 14.05 9.46
N ARG A 51 -34.27 14.67 10.57
CA ARG A 51 -33.49 15.71 11.25
C ARG A 51 -32.16 15.16 11.80
N VAL A 52 -32.16 13.97 12.40
CA VAL A 52 -30.94 13.30 12.88
C VAL A 52 -30.00 12.99 11.71
N LEU A 53 -30.50 12.39 10.64
CA LEU A 53 -29.71 12.09 9.43
C LEU A 53 -29.18 13.37 8.77
N THR A 54 -29.96 14.46 8.75
CA THR A 54 -29.50 15.75 8.20
C THR A 54 -28.37 16.36 9.04
N ARG A 55 -28.38 16.15 10.36
CA ARG A 55 -27.29 16.57 11.26
C ARG A 55 -26.04 15.73 11.10
N LEU A 56 -26.18 14.42 10.88
CA LEU A 56 -25.07 13.53 10.53
C LEU A 56 -24.43 13.93 9.18
N GLY A 57 -25.23 14.53 8.29
CA GLY A 57 -24.77 15.02 7.00
C GLY A 57 -24.96 13.98 5.89
N SER A 58 -24.35 14.23 4.73
CA SER A 58 -24.46 13.27 3.62
C SER A 58 -23.57 12.04 3.86
N PRO A 59 -24.01 10.82 3.47
CA PRO A 59 -23.18 9.62 3.56
C PRO A 59 -21.84 9.79 2.83
N ARG A 60 -21.84 10.56 1.74
CA ARG A 60 -20.65 10.88 0.96
C ARG A 60 -19.66 11.73 1.73
N ALA A 61 -20.10 12.81 2.37
CA ALA A 61 -19.22 13.66 3.17
C ALA A 61 -18.59 12.86 4.30
N MET A 62 -19.39 12.04 4.99
CA MET A 62 -18.90 11.17 6.05
C MET A 62 -17.86 10.16 5.55
N ALA A 63 -18.20 9.40 4.50
CA ALA A 63 -17.29 8.43 3.88
C ALA A 63 -15.97 9.07 3.44
N SER A 64 -16.03 10.34 3.00
CA SER A 64 -14.85 11.08 2.55
C SER A 64 -13.85 11.33 3.69
N HIS A 65 -14.31 11.74 4.87
CA HIS A 65 -13.41 11.99 6.01
C HIS A 65 -12.68 10.71 6.45
N TYR A 66 -13.41 9.59 6.52
CA TYR A 66 -12.81 8.31 6.89
C TYR A 66 -11.88 7.76 5.81
N LEU A 67 -12.18 8.01 4.53
CA LEU A 67 -11.33 7.60 3.44
C LEU A 67 -9.96 8.30 3.49
N LEU A 68 -9.91 9.59 3.83
CA LEU A 68 -8.65 10.32 3.98
C LEU A 68 -7.79 9.77 5.12
N ASP A 69 -8.38 9.55 6.29
CA ASP A 69 -7.68 8.96 7.44
C ASP A 69 -7.21 7.52 7.13
N ALA A 70 -8.05 6.72 6.47
CA ALA A 70 -7.69 5.37 6.04
C ALA A 70 -6.52 5.39 5.04
N LEU A 71 -6.53 6.29 4.06
CA LEU A 71 -5.45 6.44 3.08
C LEU A 71 -4.14 6.89 3.72
N ASP A 72 -4.18 7.79 4.70
CA ASP A 72 -2.97 8.26 5.39
C ASP A 72 -2.34 7.13 6.22
N ARG A 73 -3.15 6.46 7.06
CA ARG A 73 -2.69 5.29 7.83
C ARG A 73 -2.18 4.17 6.93
N GLN A 74 -2.84 3.93 5.80
CA GLN A 74 -2.41 2.90 4.86
C GLN A 74 -1.12 3.31 4.12
N SER A 75 -0.92 4.60 3.83
CA SER A 75 0.32 5.12 3.26
C SER A 75 1.50 4.90 4.21
N GLU A 76 1.31 5.15 5.52
CA GLU A 76 2.33 4.86 6.54
C GLU A 76 2.66 3.36 6.63
N ARG A 77 1.64 2.51 6.65
CA ARG A 77 1.83 1.05 6.65
C ARG A 77 2.55 0.56 5.41
N LEU A 78 2.22 1.08 4.23
CA LEU A 78 2.89 0.74 2.98
C LEU A 78 4.35 1.16 3.02
N TRP A 79 4.66 2.33 3.56
CA TRP A 79 6.04 2.80 3.72
C TRP A 79 6.86 1.87 4.62
N TRP A 80 6.32 1.48 5.78
CA TRP A 80 6.98 0.52 6.67
C TRP A 80 7.16 -0.85 6.02
N ALA A 81 6.17 -1.32 5.26
CA ALA A 81 6.26 -2.57 4.51
C ALA A 81 7.38 -2.50 3.46
N LEU A 82 7.49 -1.39 2.70
CA LEU A 82 8.56 -1.17 1.73
C LEU A 82 9.94 -1.11 2.39
N LEU A 83 10.07 -0.40 3.51
CA LEU A 83 11.34 -0.32 4.23
C LEU A 83 11.78 -1.70 4.72
N THR A 84 10.84 -2.47 5.29
CA THR A 84 11.09 -3.84 5.75
C THR A 84 11.48 -4.75 4.59
N MET A 85 10.79 -4.61 3.45
CA MET A 85 11.08 -5.33 2.22
C MET A 85 12.50 -5.06 1.72
N MET A 86 12.88 -3.78 1.65
CA MET A 86 14.22 -3.38 1.21
C MET A 86 15.30 -3.89 2.14
N ALA A 87 15.07 -3.85 3.47
CA ALA A 87 15.99 -4.41 4.45
C ALA A 87 16.14 -5.94 4.30
N ALA A 88 15.03 -6.66 4.12
CA ALA A 88 15.03 -8.10 3.91
C ALA A 88 15.76 -8.49 2.61
N THR A 89 15.49 -7.80 1.50
CA THR A 89 16.17 -8.02 0.22
C THR A 89 17.66 -7.70 0.32
N PHE A 90 18.04 -6.59 0.97
CA PHE A 90 19.45 -6.28 1.19
C PHE A 90 20.16 -7.37 2.01
N LEU A 91 19.51 -7.86 3.06
CA LEU A 91 20.07 -8.93 3.88
C LEU A 91 20.23 -10.23 3.09
N ALA A 92 19.23 -10.60 2.28
CA ALA A 92 19.28 -11.76 1.40
C ALA A 92 20.42 -11.66 0.37
N MET A 93 20.53 -10.51 -0.30
CA MET A 93 21.63 -10.20 -1.22
C MET A 93 22.99 -10.30 -0.50
N ARG A 94 23.10 -9.76 0.71
CA ARG A 94 24.35 -9.80 1.48
C ARG A 94 24.73 -11.22 1.87
N LEU A 95 23.78 -12.01 2.36
CA LEU A 95 23.98 -13.42 2.72
C LEU A 95 24.49 -14.23 1.52
N ARG A 96 23.91 -13.97 0.34
CA ARG A 96 24.31 -14.60 -0.92
C ARG A 96 25.75 -14.26 -1.32
N THR A 97 26.19 -13.01 -1.14
CA THR A 97 27.59 -12.63 -1.45
C THR A 97 28.62 -13.31 -0.55
N LEU A 98 28.24 -13.73 0.66
CA LEU A 98 29.13 -14.45 1.57
C LEU A 98 29.34 -15.91 1.14
N GLY A 99 28.42 -16.48 0.35
CA GLY A 99 28.49 -17.87 -0.12
C GLY A 99 29.14 -18.06 -1.49
N LEU A 100 29.46 -16.98 -2.22
CA LEU A 100 30.09 -17.03 -3.55
C LEU A 100 31.61 -16.89 -3.41
N ALA A 101 32.36 -17.83 -3.96
CA ALA A 101 33.82 -17.73 -4.07
C ALA A 101 34.23 -16.56 -4.99
N ALA A 102 35.44 -16.04 -4.81
CA ALA A 102 35.97 -14.90 -5.57
C ALA A 102 35.83 -15.12 -7.10
N PRO A 103 35.48 -14.08 -7.87
CA PRO A 103 35.25 -14.21 -9.31
C PRO A 103 36.50 -14.74 -10.00
N SER A 104 36.35 -15.82 -10.78
CA SER A 104 37.36 -16.31 -11.69
C SER A 104 37.39 -15.44 -12.96
N ASP A 105 38.57 -15.24 -13.55
CA ASP A 105 38.91 -14.25 -14.61
C ASP A 105 38.16 -14.35 -15.96
N GLY A 106 36.99 -15.00 -16.03
CA GLY A 106 36.34 -15.44 -17.26
C GLY A 106 35.46 -14.44 -18.02
N GLY A 107 35.26 -13.19 -17.58
CA GLY A 107 34.36 -12.27 -18.29
C GLY A 107 34.31 -10.84 -17.75
N ALA A 108 35.36 -10.05 -18.01
CA ALA A 108 35.62 -8.74 -17.41
C ALA A 108 34.47 -7.71 -17.45
N LEU A 109 33.60 -7.74 -18.46
CA LEU A 109 32.49 -6.77 -18.59
C LEU A 109 31.24 -7.18 -17.79
N LEU A 110 30.82 -8.45 -17.85
CA LEU A 110 29.63 -8.93 -17.14
C LEU A 110 29.89 -9.07 -15.63
N ASP A 111 31.10 -9.48 -15.24
CA ASP A 111 31.47 -9.56 -13.82
C ASP A 111 31.57 -8.19 -13.14
N GLY A 112 31.90 -7.14 -13.89
CA GLY A 112 31.92 -5.76 -13.40
C GLY A 112 30.55 -5.09 -13.34
N LEU A 113 29.68 -5.33 -14.34
CA LEU A 113 28.37 -4.67 -14.45
C LEU A 113 27.30 -5.25 -13.51
N ILE A 114 27.26 -6.57 -13.33
CA ILE A 114 26.23 -7.21 -12.50
C ILE A 114 26.24 -6.75 -11.02
N PRO A 115 27.39 -6.71 -10.31
CA PRO A 115 27.43 -6.21 -8.94
C PRO A 115 27.23 -4.69 -8.86
N LEU A 116 27.48 -3.98 -9.96
CA LEU A 116 27.17 -2.57 -10.13
C LEU A 116 25.66 -2.36 -10.13
N VAL A 117 24.94 -3.10 -10.97
CA VAL A 117 23.47 -3.07 -11.06
C VAL A 117 22.83 -3.47 -9.73
N ASP A 118 23.38 -4.47 -9.05
CA ASP A 118 22.87 -4.93 -7.75
C ASP A 118 23.00 -3.85 -6.66
N ARG A 119 24.18 -3.22 -6.55
CA ARG A 119 24.39 -2.11 -5.59
C ARG A 119 23.59 -0.87 -5.93
N TYR A 120 23.64 -0.41 -7.19
CA TYR A 120 22.98 0.84 -7.57
C TYR A 120 21.47 0.68 -7.73
N GLY A 121 20.96 -0.52 -8.02
CA GLY A 121 19.52 -0.81 -8.05
C GLY A 121 18.87 -0.63 -6.69
N LEU A 122 19.48 -1.17 -5.64
CA LEU A 122 19.01 -0.98 -4.27
C LEU A 122 19.13 0.49 -3.82
N VAL A 123 20.26 1.15 -4.12
CA VAL A 123 20.45 2.57 -3.78
C VAL A 123 19.42 3.44 -4.52
N ALA A 124 19.17 3.17 -5.80
CA ALA A 124 18.13 3.86 -6.57
C ALA A 124 16.74 3.63 -5.96
N ALA A 125 16.40 2.40 -5.58
CA ALA A 125 15.14 2.09 -4.89
C ALA A 125 15.01 2.87 -3.56
N MET A 126 16.09 2.96 -2.77
CA MET A 126 16.14 3.77 -1.55
C MET A 126 15.91 5.24 -1.82
N VAL A 127 16.62 5.81 -2.80
CA VAL A 127 16.51 7.24 -3.13
C VAL A 127 15.13 7.56 -3.67
N ILE A 128 14.58 6.75 -4.59
CA ILE A 128 13.24 6.94 -5.15
C ILE A 128 12.18 6.83 -4.05
N GLY A 129 12.27 5.80 -3.21
CA GLY A 129 11.35 5.60 -2.09
C GLY A 129 11.39 6.77 -1.11
N ALA A 130 12.59 7.15 -0.65
CA ALA A 130 12.76 8.22 0.33
C ALA A 130 12.36 9.59 -0.23
N ALA A 131 12.74 9.90 -1.47
CA ALA A 131 12.37 11.13 -2.14
C ALA A 131 10.85 11.21 -2.36
N GLY A 132 10.23 10.10 -2.79
CA GLY A 132 8.78 10.01 -2.95
C GLY A 132 8.04 10.17 -1.63
N TRP A 133 8.50 9.52 -0.57
CA TRP A 133 7.94 9.67 0.78
C TRP A 133 8.07 11.09 1.31
N LEU A 134 9.25 11.71 1.15
CA LEU A 134 9.50 13.08 1.61
C LEU A 134 8.68 14.09 0.80
N ALA A 135 8.57 13.91 -0.52
CA ALA A 135 7.73 14.72 -1.39
C ALA A 135 6.25 14.60 -0.99
N ALA A 136 5.79 13.39 -0.68
CA ALA A 136 4.44 13.14 -0.20
C ALA A 136 4.18 13.83 1.15
N ARG A 137 5.12 13.79 2.10
CA ARG A 137 4.99 14.45 3.41
C ARG A 137 5.01 15.98 3.35
N ARG A 138 5.56 16.56 2.28
CA ARG A 138 5.55 18.03 2.08
C ARG A 138 4.23 18.55 1.54
N LEU A 139 3.35 17.66 1.05
CA LEU A 139 2.02 18.06 0.63
C LEU A 139 1.15 18.29 1.87
N PRO A 140 0.40 19.41 1.93
CA PRO A 140 -0.52 19.65 3.03
C PRO A 140 -1.54 18.53 3.12
N ALA A 141 -1.85 18.09 4.35
CA ALA A 141 -2.99 17.22 4.58
C ALA A 141 -4.25 18.04 4.32
N GLY A 142 -4.97 17.72 3.25
CA GLY A 142 -6.25 18.37 2.95
C GLY A 142 -7.33 17.90 3.93
N GLU A 143 -8.14 18.84 4.42
CA GLU A 143 -9.30 18.55 5.27
C GLU A 143 -10.50 18.03 4.45
N THR A 144 -10.49 18.26 3.13
CA THR A 144 -11.55 17.84 2.21
C THR A 144 -11.00 16.93 1.12
N LEU A 145 -11.87 16.07 0.58
CA LEU A 145 -11.53 15.14 -0.49
C LEU A 145 -11.55 15.84 -1.85
N ASP A 146 -10.47 16.58 -2.11
CA ASP A 146 -10.22 17.20 -3.40
C ASP A 146 -9.11 16.46 -4.17
N HIS A 147 -8.98 16.75 -5.46
CA HIS A 147 -7.92 16.24 -6.33
C HIS A 147 -6.53 16.52 -5.77
N GLU A 148 -6.33 17.64 -5.07
CA GLU A 148 -5.05 17.95 -4.42
C GLU A 148 -4.74 17.01 -3.26
N THR A 149 -5.73 16.67 -2.43
CA THR A 149 -5.57 15.77 -1.29
C THR A 149 -5.22 14.35 -1.73
N LEU A 150 -5.73 13.90 -2.88
CA LEU A 150 -5.38 12.61 -3.48
C LEU A 150 -3.95 12.56 -4.07
N ARG A 151 -3.28 13.71 -4.29
CA ARG A 151 -1.91 13.70 -4.84
C ARG A 151 -0.93 12.97 -3.92
N ARG A 152 -1.08 13.13 -2.60
CA ARG A 152 -0.21 12.49 -1.61
C ARG A 152 -0.23 10.96 -1.69
N PRO A 153 -1.38 10.27 -1.54
CA PRO A 153 -1.43 8.80 -1.66
C PRO A 153 -1.07 8.31 -3.06
N ILE A 154 -1.41 9.04 -4.13
CA ILE A 154 -0.99 8.69 -5.50
C ILE A 154 0.53 8.73 -5.63
N LEU A 155 1.18 9.79 -5.15
CA LEU A 155 2.64 9.94 -5.23
C LEU A 155 3.35 8.87 -4.40
N VAL A 156 2.84 8.54 -3.21
CA VAL A 156 3.33 7.40 -2.42
C VAL A 156 3.19 6.09 -3.19
N THR A 157 2.03 5.84 -3.82
CA THR A 157 1.80 4.63 -4.63
C THR A 157 2.79 4.53 -5.80
N VAL A 158 3.01 5.64 -6.51
CA VAL A 158 3.92 5.69 -7.66
C VAL A 158 5.37 5.48 -7.20
N ALA A 159 5.79 6.17 -6.14
CA ALA A 159 7.12 5.99 -5.57
C ALA A 159 7.36 4.56 -5.07
N ALA A 160 6.36 3.98 -4.39
CA ALA A 160 6.36 2.58 -3.98
C ALA A 160 6.51 1.63 -5.17
N GLY A 161 5.71 1.82 -6.22
CA GLY A 161 5.76 1.01 -7.44
C GLY A 161 7.10 1.11 -8.17
N LEU A 162 7.67 2.32 -8.30
CA LEU A 162 8.98 2.52 -8.90
C LEU A 162 10.11 1.89 -8.08
N SER A 163 10.07 2.05 -6.75
CA SER A 163 11.05 1.45 -5.84
C SER A 163 10.99 -0.08 -5.91
N PHE A 164 9.77 -0.63 -5.95
CA PHE A 164 9.54 -2.07 -6.11
C PHE A 164 10.04 -2.58 -7.46
N ALA A 165 9.78 -1.87 -8.56
CA ALA A 165 10.26 -2.24 -9.89
C ALA A 165 11.80 -2.27 -9.96
N ALA A 166 12.46 -1.27 -9.36
CA ALA A 166 13.93 -1.24 -9.25
C ALA A 166 14.46 -2.43 -8.43
N LEU A 167 13.82 -2.74 -7.31
CA LEU A 167 14.19 -3.87 -6.46
C LEU A 167 13.97 -5.23 -7.17
N ALA A 168 12.86 -5.39 -7.89
CA ALA A 168 12.58 -6.56 -8.70
C ALA A 168 13.62 -6.76 -9.81
N ALA A 169 14.00 -5.68 -10.50
CA ALA A 169 15.06 -5.73 -11.51
C ALA A 169 16.41 -6.18 -10.92
N SER A 170 16.75 -5.70 -9.71
CA SER A 170 17.96 -6.12 -8.98
C SER A 170 17.95 -7.61 -8.66
N VAL A 171 16.84 -8.12 -8.13
CA VAL A 171 16.69 -9.56 -7.81
C VAL A 171 16.77 -10.42 -9.07
N VAL A 172 16.15 -10.01 -10.18
CA VAL A 172 16.24 -10.73 -11.46
C VAL A 172 17.68 -10.76 -11.99
N ALA A 173 18.38 -9.62 -11.96
CA ALA A 173 19.79 -9.55 -12.36
C ALA A 173 20.68 -10.43 -11.48
N GLY A 174 20.42 -10.41 -10.16
CA GLY A 174 21.04 -11.31 -9.21
C GLY A 174 20.80 -12.78 -9.57
N GLY A 175 19.54 -13.19 -9.75
CA GLY A 175 19.17 -14.57 -10.08
C GLY A 175 19.83 -15.05 -11.37
N ALA A 176 19.82 -14.21 -12.41
CA ALA A 176 20.50 -14.47 -13.68
C ALA A 176 22.00 -14.74 -13.50
N ARG A 177 22.68 -13.97 -12.63
CA ARG A 177 24.10 -14.19 -12.30
C ARG A 177 24.35 -15.59 -11.73
N ILE A 178 23.53 -16.03 -10.78
CA ILE A 178 23.67 -17.37 -10.16
C ILE A 178 23.54 -18.42 -11.25
N TRP A 179 22.50 -18.29 -12.08
CA TRP A 179 22.20 -19.26 -13.12
C TRP A 179 23.33 -19.36 -14.15
N LEU A 180 23.94 -18.24 -14.54
CA LEU A 180 25.07 -18.20 -15.47
C LEU A 180 26.39 -18.72 -14.87
N GLN A 181 26.57 -18.59 -13.54
CA GLN A 181 27.81 -18.96 -12.85
C GLN A 181 27.78 -20.35 -12.21
N ALA A 182 26.63 -21.03 -12.14
CA ALA A 182 26.50 -22.36 -11.57
C ALA A 182 27.05 -23.42 -12.55
N PRO A 183 28.22 -24.03 -12.28
CA PRO A 183 28.87 -24.95 -13.21
C PRO A 183 28.27 -26.35 -13.06
N GLY A 184 27.12 -26.65 -13.67
CA GLY A 184 26.53 -28.00 -13.77
C GLY A 184 26.06 -28.67 -12.46
N ASP A 185 26.67 -28.31 -11.32
CA ASP A 185 26.31 -28.74 -9.97
C ASP A 185 25.20 -27.86 -9.39
N LEU A 186 24.37 -28.48 -8.55
CA LEU A 186 23.29 -27.78 -7.87
C LEU A 186 23.85 -26.61 -7.04
N PRO A 187 23.27 -25.40 -7.14
CA PRO A 187 23.71 -24.27 -6.34
C PRO A 187 23.56 -24.60 -4.85
N PRO A 188 24.48 -24.13 -3.98
CA PRO A 188 24.41 -24.32 -2.53
C PRO A 188 23.02 -24.00 -1.98
N ALA A 189 22.54 -24.80 -1.02
CA ALA A 189 21.20 -24.62 -0.42
C ALA A 189 20.95 -23.21 0.12
N LEU A 190 22.00 -22.52 0.60
CA LEU A 190 21.96 -21.13 1.03
C LEU A 190 21.61 -20.15 -0.11
N ILE A 191 22.13 -20.39 -1.31
CA ILE A 191 21.86 -19.53 -2.49
C ILE A 191 20.42 -19.74 -2.97
N LEU A 192 19.96 -21.00 -3.02
CA LEU A 192 18.59 -21.32 -3.40
C LEU A 192 17.59 -20.75 -2.38
N GLY A 193 17.89 -20.88 -1.08
CA GLY A 193 17.08 -20.31 0.00
C GLY A 193 16.99 -18.79 -0.06
N GLY A 194 18.10 -18.10 -0.37
CA GLY A 194 18.12 -16.65 -0.58
C GLY A 194 17.21 -16.22 -1.73
N LEU A 195 17.29 -16.89 -2.88
CA LEU A 195 16.47 -16.58 -4.05
C LEU A 195 14.98 -16.81 -3.78
N ILE A 196 14.63 -17.92 -3.12
CA ILE A 196 13.23 -18.22 -2.75
C ILE A 196 12.70 -17.15 -1.79
N ALA A 197 13.51 -16.73 -0.82
CA ALA A 197 13.13 -15.65 0.10
C ALA A 197 12.90 -14.33 -0.65
N GLU A 198 13.79 -13.95 -1.57
CA GLU A 198 13.65 -12.75 -2.40
C GLU A 198 12.37 -12.78 -3.26
N ILE A 199 12.09 -13.91 -3.92
CA ILE A 199 10.87 -14.08 -4.73
C ILE A 199 9.61 -13.99 -3.87
N THR A 200 9.63 -14.60 -2.68
CA THR A 200 8.49 -14.57 -1.74
C THR A 200 8.22 -13.15 -1.28
N VAL A 201 9.28 -12.42 -0.89
CA VAL A 201 9.21 -11.02 -0.49
C VAL A 201 8.68 -10.15 -1.63
N LEU A 202 9.20 -10.33 -2.85
CA LEU A 202 8.71 -9.61 -4.04
C LEU A 202 7.24 -9.89 -4.34
N SER A 203 6.83 -11.15 -4.27
CA SER A 203 5.44 -11.55 -4.55
C SER A 203 4.47 -10.91 -3.56
N LEU A 204 4.83 -10.91 -2.27
CA LEU A 204 4.06 -10.25 -1.22
C LEU A 204 4.01 -8.73 -1.42
N GLY A 205 5.14 -8.12 -1.81
CA GLY A 205 5.23 -6.68 -2.07
C GLY A 205 4.38 -6.23 -3.25
N GLY A 206 4.45 -6.95 -4.36
CA GLY A 206 3.61 -6.71 -5.53
C GLY A 206 2.13 -6.82 -5.19
N TRP A 207 1.75 -7.82 -4.39
CA TRP A 207 0.37 -7.96 -3.90
C TRP A 207 -0.06 -6.77 -3.02
N LEU A 208 0.77 -6.33 -2.08
CA LEU A 208 0.46 -5.15 -1.24
C LEU A 208 0.33 -3.87 -2.06
N ILE A 209 1.22 -3.63 -3.02
CA ILE A 209 1.18 -2.45 -3.89
C ILE A 209 -0.08 -2.47 -4.77
N THR A 210 -0.45 -3.63 -5.34
CA THR A 210 -1.66 -3.73 -6.17
C THR A 210 -2.94 -3.53 -5.36
N LEU A 211 -3.00 -4.02 -4.12
CA LEU A 211 -4.11 -3.71 -3.21
C LEU A 211 -4.21 -2.21 -2.90
N PHE A 212 -3.07 -1.56 -2.64
CA PHE A 212 -3.04 -0.13 -2.39
C PHE A 212 -3.46 0.69 -3.61
N LEU A 213 -2.98 0.31 -4.80
CA LEU A 213 -3.35 0.95 -6.06
C LEU A 213 -4.85 0.82 -6.31
N ARG A 214 -5.44 -0.36 -6.12
CA ARG A 214 -6.89 -0.57 -6.26
C ARG A 214 -7.69 0.35 -5.34
N ARG A 215 -7.31 0.43 -4.07
CA ARG A 215 -7.97 1.31 -3.09
C ARG A 215 -7.84 2.79 -3.46
N THR A 216 -6.67 3.21 -3.92
CA THR A 216 -6.43 4.60 -4.35
C THR A 216 -7.24 4.95 -5.60
N LEU A 217 -7.41 4.01 -6.54
CA LEU A 217 -8.25 4.21 -7.72
C LEU A 217 -9.74 4.29 -7.38
N LEU A 218 -10.22 3.47 -6.44
CA LEU A 218 -11.59 3.54 -5.93
C LEU A 218 -11.85 4.88 -5.22
N ALA A 219 -10.90 5.33 -4.40
CA ALA A 219 -10.95 6.64 -3.77
C ALA A 219 -11.09 7.77 -4.80
N ARG A 220 -10.33 7.68 -5.90
CA ARG A 220 -10.41 8.66 -6.99
C ARG A 220 -11.77 8.64 -7.70
N ALA A 221 -12.37 7.47 -7.89
CA ALA A 221 -13.69 7.34 -8.50
C ALA A 221 -14.79 8.02 -7.67
N LEU A 222 -14.67 7.97 -6.33
CA LEU A 222 -15.58 8.65 -5.41
C LEU A 222 -15.47 10.18 -5.46
N VAL A 223 -14.33 10.75 -5.87
CA VAL A 223 -14.18 12.20 -6.06
C VAL A 223 -14.74 12.67 -7.40
N SER A 224 -14.63 11.83 -8.44
CA SER A 224 -15.05 12.20 -9.81
C SER A 224 -16.55 12.08 -10.08
N THR A 225 -17.30 11.41 -9.19
CA THR A 225 -18.77 11.27 -9.27
C THR A 225 -19.49 12.39 -8.56
#